data_AF-M0PV03-F1
#
_entry.id   AF-M0PV03-F1
#
_cell.length_a   1.000
_cell.length_b   1.000
_cell.length_c   1.000
_cell.angle_alpha   90.00
_cell.angle_beta   90.00
_cell.angle_gamma   90.00
#
_symmetry.space_group_name_H-M   'P 1'
#
loop_
_entity.id
_entity.type
_entity.pdbx_description
1 polymer ?
#
loop_
_entity_poly.entity_id
_entity_poly.type
_entity_poly.pdbx_seq_one_letter_code
_entity_poly.pdbx_strand_id
1 'polypeptide(L)'
;MCEYRPSKVLYDWETHSDVMPSIRSLVVSVLVGLVHAGTLIAIALTLGYSIGPSEYAILGMGWRYGGLVVVAAVPVWLAFRYRIVAPLLTLVVTTGYVLGMELTPPGPTFRDVAELERLAEPTGITVVENGLYIVRYMLNASVWTVGFLFLGIVEYTVRIGWKRVPAVPSPVSLISIPASRKQAVSSATIGGVLHAAVMLWFSLRLGLTFSGDFSWLLYISSTLGMWLLAAVPLYLLVRHLVVTPATGLTAFILLNAQAEFTASPEDPHTLYFGAWFLYLGILLIVAGIEIGLRQLQVTQRLRLMT
;
A
#
# COMPACT_ATOMS: atom_id res chain seq x y z
N MET A 1 -32.23 15.28 -64.52
CA MET A 1 -31.16 15.93 -63.74
C MET A 1 -31.76 16.30 -62.39
N CYS A 2 -31.56 15.45 -61.38
CA CYS A 2 -31.96 15.73 -60.00
C CYS A 2 -30.77 16.35 -59.27
N GLU A 3 -31.02 17.49 -58.64
CA GLU A 3 -30.07 18.35 -57.97
C GLU A 3 -29.75 17.81 -56.58
N TYR A 4 -28.49 17.48 -56.33
CA TYR A 4 -28.00 16.97 -55.05
C TYR A 4 -27.71 18.15 -54.11
N ARG A 5 -28.58 18.39 -53.11
CA ARG A 5 -28.29 19.30 -51.99
C ARG A 5 -27.58 18.53 -50.87
N PRO A 6 -26.35 18.90 -50.48
CA PRO A 6 -25.75 18.35 -49.27
C PRO A 6 -26.41 18.98 -48.04
N SER A 7 -27.01 18.15 -47.19
CA SER A 7 -27.48 18.54 -45.86
C SER A 7 -26.28 18.95 -45.01
N LYS A 8 -26.29 20.19 -44.51
CA LYS A 8 -25.40 20.65 -43.44
C LYS A 8 -25.63 19.77 -42.22
N VAL A 9 -24.67 18.88 -41.94
CA VAL A 9 -24.54 18.25 -40.63
C VAL A 9 -24.10 19.36 -39.68
N LEU A 10 -25.04 19.85 -38.87
CA LEU A 10 -24.72 20.66 -37.69
C LEU A 10 -23.88 19.76 -36.78
N TYR A 11 -22.61 20.12 -36.59
CA TYR A 11 -21.82 19.62 -35.47
C TYR A 11 -22.47 20.13 -34.19
N ASP A 12 -23.14 19.24 -33.48
CA ASP A 12 -23.59 19.44 -32.13
C ASP A 12 -22.36 19.38 -31.22
N TRP A 13 -21.92 20.53 -30.72
CA TRP A 13 -20.75 20.70 -29.86
C TRP A 13 -21.12 20.75 -28.37
N GLU A 14 -22.33 20.32 -28.01
CA GLU A 14 -22.75 20.24 -26.61
C GLU A 14 -22.51 18.84 -26.01
N THR A 15 -21.72 18.84 -24.93
CA THR A 15 -21.54 17.76 -23.93
C THR A 15 -20.47 16.70 -24.16
N HIS A 16 -19.28 17.09 -24.62
CA HIS A 16 -18.05 16.42 -24.14
C HIS A 16 -17.72 16.90 -22.72
N SER A 17 -18.54 16.51 -21.74
CA SER A 17 -18.14 16.47 -20.32
C SER A 17 -17.31 15.21 -20.05
N ASP A 18 -16.31 14.97 -20.89
CA ASP A 18 -15.43 13.82 -20.80
C ASP A 18 -14.18 14.14 -19.96
N VAL A 19 -14.21 13.57 -18.75
CA VAL A 19 -13.05 12.94 -18.09
C VAL A 19 -11.83 13.84 -17.81
N MET A 20 -12.03 14.97 -17.14
CA MET A 20 -11.07 15.36 -16.10
C MET A 20 -11.33 14.49 -14.86
N PRO A 21 -10.31 14.02 -14.11
CA PRO A 21 -10.57 13.57 -12.74
C PRO A 21 -11.30 14.74 -12.08
N SER A 22 -12.57 14.55 -11.68
CA SER A 22 -13.34 15.70 -11.20
C SER A 22 -12.52 16.27 -10.04
N ILE A 23 -12.10 17.53 -10.15
CA ILE A 23 -11.31 18.20 -9.12
C ILE A 23 -12.00 18.01 -7.76
N ARG A 24 -13.33 17.96 -7.78
CA ARG A 24 -14.21 17.51 -6.71
C ARG A 24 -13.81 16.18 -6.07
N SER A 25 -13.61 15.10 -6.82
CA SER A 25 -13.19 13.79 -6.27
C SER A 25 -11.84 13.88 -5.56
N LEU A 26 -10.86 14.57 -6.15
CA LEU A 26 -9.56 14.77 -5.52
C LEU A 26 -9.69 15.59 -4.23
N VAL A 27 -10.39 16.72 -4.28
CA VAL A 27 -10.64 17.60 -3.12
C VAL A 27 -11.36 16.84 -2.01
N VAL A 28 -12.44 16.11 -2.32
CA VAL A 28 -13.17 15.30 -1.35
C VAL A 28 -12.27 14.23 -0.74
N SER A 29 -11.43 13.56 -1.54
CA SER A 29 -10.52 12.53 -1.03
C SER A 29 -9.48 13.11 -0.06
N VAL A 30 -8.93 14.28 -0.38
CA VAL A 30 -8.02 15.00 0.51
C VAL A 30 -8.73 15.46 1.79
N LEU A 31 -9.96 15.98 1.70
CA LEU A 31 -10.76 16.35 2.87
C LEU A 31 -11.03 15.15 3.78
N VAL A 32 -11.38 13.99 3.21
CA VAL A 32 -11.54 12.75 3.97
C VAL A 32 -10.23 12.35 4.63
N GLY A 33 -9.10 12.46 3.92
CA GLY A 33 -7.77 12.24 4.48
C GLY A 33 -7.44 13.17 5.65
N LEU A 34 -7.80 14.45 5.56
CA LEU A 34 -7.63 15.43 6.64
C LEU A 34 -8.50 15.10 7.86
N VAL A 35 -9.76 14.72 7.65
CA VAL A 35 -10.68 14.31 8.72
C VAL A 35 -10.17 13.03 9.40
N HIS A 36 -9.71 12.05 8.61
CA HIS A 36 -9.10 10.81 9.11
C HIS A 36 -7.88 11.09 9.99
N ALA A 37 -6.91 11.85 9.46
CA ALA A 37 -5.71 12.22 10.19
C ALA A 37 -6.03 13.00 11.47
N GLY A 38 -6.90 14.02 11.38
CA GLY A 38 -7.31 14.84 12.51
C GLY A 38 -8.00 14.04 13.61
N THR A 39 -8.87 13.09 13.23
CA THR A 39 -9.56 12.20 14.18
C THR A 39 -8.56 11.32 14.93
N LEU A 40 -7.62 10.69 14.23
CA LEU A 40 -6.61 9.84 14.87
C LEU A 40 -5.70 10.64 15.81
N ILE A 41 -5.25 11.82 15.37
CA ILE A 41 -4.43 12.72 16.20
C ILE A 41 -5.21 13.16 17.44
N ALA A 42 -6.47 13.58 17.28
CA ALA A 42 -7.30 14.03 18.39
C ALA A 42 -7.51 12.92 19.43
N ILE A 43 -7.82 11.70 18.98
CA ILE A 43 -7.97 10.53 19.86
C ILE A 43 -6.65 10.24 20.58
N ALA A 44 -5.53 10.14 19.85
CA ALA A 44 -4.25 9.84 20.46
C ALA A 44 -3.82 10.88 21.50
N LEU A 45 -4.01 12.18 21.23
CA LEU A 45 -3.74 13.25 22.20
C LEU A 45 -4.67 13.16 23.41
N THR A 46 -5.95 12.84 23.21
CA THR A 46 -6.93 12.67 24.30
C THR A 46 -6.56 11.50 25.21
N LEU A 47 -5.97 10.45 24.64
CA LEU A 47 -5.47 9.29 25.38
C LEU A 47 -4.12 9.54 26.07
N GLY A 48 -3.49 10.71 25.88
CA GLY A 48 -2.24 11.08 26.56
C GLY A 48 -0.97 10.75 25.77
N TYR A 49 -1.07 10.38 24.49
CA TYR A 49 0.12 10.13 23.67
C TYR A 49 0.89 11.40 23.32
N SER A 50 2.21 11.36 23.50
CA SER A 50 3.11 12.42 23.02
C SER A 50 3.37 12.27 21.51
N ILE A 51 2.44 12.80 20.72
CA ILE A 51 2.52 12.81 19.24
C ILE A 51 2.38 14.22 18.67
N GLY A 52 2.60 15.25 19.49
CA GLY A 52 2.47 16.64 19.09
C GLY A 52 3.51 17.06 18.03
N PRO A 53 3.29 18.17 17.31
CA PRO A 53 4.27 18.70 16.34
C PRO A 53 5.66 18.98 16.96
N SER A 54 5.71 19.34 18.25
CA SER A 54 6.96 19.59 19.00
C SER A 54 7.89 18.38 19.06
N GLU A 55 7.34 17.18 18.91
CA GLU A 55 8.09 15.93 19.04
C GLU A 55 8.93 15.61 17.79
N TYR A 56 8.78 16.39 16.71
CA TYR A 56 9.34 16.06 15.41
C TYR A 56 10.04 17.24 14.72
N ALA A 57 11.15 16.94 14.04
CA ALA A 57 11.74 17.85 13.07
C ALA A 57 10.74 18.12 11.91
N ILE A 58 10.87 19.28 11.26
CA ILE A 58 9.95 19.75 10.19
C ILE A 58 9.75 18.69 9.09
N LEU A 59 10.85 18.07 8.63
CA LEU A 59 10.78 17.02 7.61
C LEU A 59 10.02 15.78 8.12
N GLY A 60 10.21 15.42 9.39
CA GLY A 60 9.50 14.32 10.04
C GLY A 60 8.01 14.61 10.23
N MET A 61 7.65 15.86 10.54
CA MET A 61 6.25 16.31 10.60
C MET A 61 5.57 16.16 9.24
N GLY A 62 6.20 16.66 8.16
CA GLY A 62 5.67 16.57 6.81
C GLY A 62 5.44 15.11 6.39
N TRP A 63 6.41 14.23 6.67
CA TRP A 63 6.29 12.80 6.37
C TRP A 63 5.17 12.12 7.16
N ARG A 64 5.07 12.37 8.48
CA ARG A 64 4.08 11.71 9.34
C ARG A 64 2.66 12.23 9.12
N TYR A 65 2.45 13.54 9.24
CA TYR A 65 1.12 14.13 9.08
C TYR A 65 0.66 14.10 7.63
N GLY A 66 1.56 14.35 6.68
CA GLY A 66 1.26 14.18 5.26
C GLY A 66 0.93 12.73 4.92
N GLY A 67 1.73 11.77 5.41
CA GLY A 67 1.48 10.34 5.25
C GLY A 67 0.12 9.91 5.80
N LEU A 68 -0.31 10.46 6.92
CA LEU A 68 -1.63 10.22 7.51
C LEU A 68 -2.80 10.74 6.68
N VAL A 69 -2.63 11.86 5.99
CA VAL A 69 -3.64 12.34 5.04
C VAL A 69 -3.66 11.43 3.82
N VAL A 70 -2.48 11.10 3.28
CA VAL A 70 -2.33 10.31 2.05
C VAL A 70 -2.86 8.88 2.22
N VAL A 71 -2.61 8.24 3.36
CA VAL A 71 -3.03 6.84 3.61
C VAL A 71 -4.54 6.64 3.51
N ALA A 72 -5.33 7.67 3.80
CA ALA A 72 -6.78 7.66 3.61
C ALA A 72 -7.22 8.29 2.28
N ALA A 73 -6.59 9.38 1.85
CA ALA A 73 -6.96 10.07 0.62
C ALA A 73 -6.77 9.18 -0.62
N VAL A 74 -5.72 8.36 -0.67
CA VAL A 74 -5.43 7.49 -1.82
C VAL A 74 -6.51 6.43 -2.02
N PRO A 75 -6.86 5.58 -1.03
CA PRO A 75 -7.97 4.63 -1.17
C PRO A 75 -9.30 5.27 -1.56
N VAL A 76 -9.64 6.42 -0.95
CA VAL A 76 -10.89 7.14 -1.23
C VAL A 76 -10.90 7.66 -2.67
N TRP A 77 -9.79 8.22 -3.13
CA TRP A 77 -9.65 8.67 -4.50
C TRP A 77 -9.76 7.53 -5.50
N LEU A 78 -9.12 6.39 -5.23
CA LEU A 78 -9.21 5.19 -6.06
C LEU A 78 -10.66 4.67 -6.14
N ALA A 79 -11.39 4.69 -5.03
CA ALA A 79 -12.80 4.29 -4.97
C ALA A 79 -13.69 5.26 -5.76
N PHE A 80 -13.54 6.57 -5.60
CA PHE A 80 -14.37 7.53 -6.34
C PHE A 80 -14.04 7.59 -7.83
N ARG A 81 -12.75 7.57 -8.17
CA ARG A 81 -12.30 7.77 -9.56
C ARG A 81 -12.43 6.51 -10.40
N TYR A 82 -12.11 5.36 -9.84
CA TYR A 82 -11.98 4.09 -10.56
C TYR A 82 -12.90 2.99 -10.03
N ARG A 83 -13.68 3.26 -8.97
CA ARG A 83 -14.48 2.24 -8.25
C ARG A 83 -13.64 1.09 -7.72
N ILE A 84 -12.34 1.33 -7.49
CA ILE A 84 -11.44 0.35 -6.88
C ILE A 84 -11.70 0.38 -5.37
N VAL A 85 -12.27 -0.69 -4.82
CA VAL A 85 -12.82 -0.70 -3.45
C VAL A 85 -11.98 -1.44 -2.44
N ALA A 86 -11.15 -2.40 -2.85
CA ALA A 86 -10.36 -3.22 -1.93
C ALA A 86 -9.45 -2.38 -1.02
N PRO A 87 -8.71 -1.36 -1.51
CA PRO A 87 -7.92 -0.48 -0.65
C PRO A 87 -8.75 0.26 0.40
N LEU A 88 -9.95 0.70 0.04
CA LEU A 88 -10.85 1.43 0.95
C LEU A 88 -11.40 0.50 2.03
N LEU A 89 -11.78 -0.73 1.66
CA LEU A 89 -12.23 -1.73 2.63
C LEU A 89 -11.12 -2.10 3.61
N THR A 90 -9.89 -2.31 3.12
CA THR A 90 -8.75 -2.59 3.99
C THR A 90 -8.44 -1.40 4.90
N LEU A 91 -8.48 -0.16 4.39
CA LEU A 91 -8.36 1.04 5.23
C LEU A 91 -9.38 1.04 6.36
N VAL A 92 -10.67 0.84 6.05
CA VAL A 92 -11.76 0.85 7.05
C VAL A 92 -11.54 -0.25 8.09
N VAL A 93 -11.20 -1.47 7.67
CA VAL A 93 -10.94 -2.59 8.58
C VAL A 93 -9.74 -2.30 9.48
N THR A 94 -8.61 -1.85 8.92
CA THR A 94 -7.41 -1.56 9.69
C THR A 94 -7.64 -0.41 10.67
N THR A 95 -8.26 0.68 10.24
CA THR A 95 -8.57 1.82 11.12
C THR A 95 -9.58 1.44 12.20
N GLY A 96 -10.61 0.67 11.84
CA GLY A 96 -11.59 0.16 12.80
C GLY A 96 -10.95 -0.75 13.85
N TYR A 97 -10.05 -1.64 13.43
CA TYR A 97 -9.27 -2.49 14.34
C TYR A 97 -8.40 -1.64 15.29
N VAL A 98 -7.65 -0.68 14.75
CA VAL A 98 -6.77 0.20 15.53
C VAL A 98 -7.56 0.98 16.58
N LEU A 99 -8.66 1.62 16.18
CA LEU A 99 -9.52 2.36 17.09
C LEU A 99 -10.19 1.44 18.11
N GLY A 100 -10.64 0.26 17.67
CA GLY A 100 -11.25 -0.74 18.54
C GLY A 100 -10.29 -1.19 19.64
N MET A 101 -9.04 -1.52 19.29
CA MET A 101 -8.03 -1.93 20.26
C MET A 101 -7.64 -0.79 21.21
N GLU A 102 -7.59 0.45 20.73
CA GLU A 102 -7.17 1.59 21.55
C GLU A 102 -8.27 2.10 22.49
N LEU A 103 -9.54 1.98 22.09
CA LEU A 103 -10.68 2.52 22.83
C LEU A 103 -11.39 1.46 23.71
N THR A 104 -11.06 0.18 23.56
CA THR A 104 -11.63 -0.90 24.37
C THR A 104 -10.79 -1.11 25.64
N PRO A 105 -11.39 -1.19 26.83
CA PRO A 105 -10.66 -1.49 28.06
C PRO A 105 -9.92 -2.85 28.02
N PRO A 106 -8.74 -2.97 28.66
CA PRO A 106 -8.01 -1.89 29.33
C PRO A 106 -7.39 -0.91 28.33
N GLY A 107 -7.58 0.38 28.56
CA GLY A 107 -6.97 1.44 27.74
C GLY A 107 -5.47 1.59 28.00
N PRO A 108 -4.80 2.50 27.28
CA PRO A 108 -3.36 2.69 27.40
C PRO A 108 -2.97 3.13 28.80
N THR A 109 -1.99 2.46 29.38
CA THR A 109 -1.43 2.77 30.70
C THR A 109 -0.01 3.25 30.54
N PHE A 110 0.26 4.48 30.99
CA PHE A 110 1.56 5.12 30.88
C PHE A 110 2.33 4.92 32.19
N ARG A 111 3.51 4.31 32.12
CA ARG A 111 4.39 4.05 33.27
C ARG A 111 5.79 4.52 33.00
N ASP A 112 6.47 5.05 34.01
CA ASP A 112 7.90 5.32 33.90
C ASP A 112 8.69 4.01 33.92
N VAL A 113 9.77 3.90 33.13
CA VAL A 113 10.66 2.74 33.17
C VAL A 113 11.18 2.47 34.59
N ALA A 114 11.38 3.51 35.41
CA ALA A 114 11.76 3.36 36.81
C ALA A 114 10.75 2.53 37.62
N GLU A 115 9.45 2.68 37.35
CA GLU A 115 8.41 1.91 38.03
C GLU A 115 8.45 0.43 37.64
N LEU A 116 8.74 0.15 36.36
CA LEU A 116 8.83 -1.21 35.82
C LEU A 116 10.10 -1.94 36.30
N GLU A 117 11.23 -1.24 36.28
CA GLU A 117 12.55 -1.75 36.65
C GLU A 117 12.86 -1.59 38.15
N ARG A 118 11.93 -1.01 38.93
CA ARG A 118 12.05 -0.73 40.37
C ARG A 118 13.28 0.14 40.72
N LEU A 119 13.54 1.15 39.90
CA LEU A 119 14.61 2.12 40.12
C LEU A 119 14.18 3.17 41.15
N ALA A 120 15.15 3.71 41.89
CA ALA A 120 14.89 4.66 42.98
C ALA A 120 14.47 6.05 42.48
N GLU A 121 14.87 6.43 41.27
CA GLU A 121 14.60 7.74 40.69
C GLU A 121 13.87 7.59 39.35
N PRO A 122 12.92 8.50 39.02
CA PRO A 122 12.27 8.51 37.72
C PRO A 122 13.26 8.64 36.57
N THR A 123 13.09 7.84 35.53
CA THR A 123 13.92 7.94 34.32
C THR A 123 13.46 9.05 33.38
N GLY A 124 12.19 9.45 33.47
CA GLY A 124 11.54 10.33 32.50
C GLY A 124 11.21 9.62 31.18
N ILE A 125 11.45 8.30 31.09
CA ILE A 125 11.14 7.49 29.91
C ILE A 125 9.82 6.78 30.18
N THR A 126 8.80 7.11 29.39
CA THR A 126 7.47 6.51 29.53
C THR A 126 7.31 5.30 28.60
N VAL A 127 6.88 4.18 29.17
CA VAL A 127 6.42 2.99 28.45
C VAL A 127 4.90 2.96 28.49
N VAL A 128 4.29 2.50 27.39
CA VAL A 128 2.85 2.36 27.30
C VAL A 128 2.47 0.88 27.28
N GLU A 129 1.77 0.45 28.33
CA GLU A 129 1.16 -0.87 28.42
C GLU A 129 -0.25 -0.85 27.79
N ASN A 130 -0.66 -1.96 27.16
CA ASN A 130 -2.02 -2.17 26.62
C ASN A 130 -2.48 -1.08 25.61
N GLY A 131 -1.58 -0.61 24.73
CA GLY A 131 -1.93 0.40 23.73
C GLY A 131 -0.93 0.46 22.58
N LEU A 132 -0.77 1.66 22.00
CA LEU A 132 0.12 2.01 20.88
C LEU A 132 -0.39 1.58 19.50
N TYR A 133 -1.59 1.02 19.38
CA TYR A 133 -2.14 0.64 18.08
C TYR A 133 -2.29 1.88 17.20
N ILE A 134 -2.87 2.95 17.74
CA ILE A 134 -3.07 4.20 17.02
C ILE A 134 -1.74 4.85 16.65
N VAL A 135 -0.79 4.88 17.60
CA VAL A 135 0.53 5.45 17.37
C VAL A 135 1.29 4.66 16.31
N ARG A 136 1.35 3.33 16.40
CA ARG A 136 2.06 2.49 15.43
C ARG A 136 1.42 2.54 14.04
N TYR A 137 0.09 2.62 13.97
CA TYR A 137 -0.62 2.85 12.71
C TYR A 137 -0.20 4.19 12.08
N MET A 138 -0.20 5.26 12.88
CA MET A 138 0.17 6.60 12.43
C MET A 138 1.62 6.69 11.99
N LEU A 139 2.53 6.08 12.75
CA LEU A 139 3.95 6.02 12.43
C LEU A 139 4.18 5.34 11.08
N ASN A 140 3.47 4.24 10.83
CA ASN A 140 3.68 3.39 9.66
C ASN A 140 2.74 3.72 8.48
N ALA A 141 2.10 4.90 8.48
CA ALA A 141 1.13 5.32 7.46
C ALA A 141 1.65 5.19 6.02
N SER A 142 2.94 5.45 5.78
CA SER A 142 3.56 5.29 4.45
C SER A 142 3.62 3.84 4.00
N VAL A 143 3.84 2.89 4.91
CA VAL A 143 3.85 1.45 4.61
C VAL A 143 2.44 0.98 4.26
N TRP A 144 1.44 1.39 5.05
CA TRP A 144 0.03 1.14 4.76
C TRP A 144 -0.38 1.69 3.39
N THR A 145 0.05 2.91 3.05
CA THR A 145 -0.21 3.54 1.75
C THR A 145 0.34 2.70 0.60
N VAL A 146 1.57 2.19 0.72
CA VAL A 146 2.15 1.30 -0.30
C VAL A 146 1.33 0.02 -0.42
N GLY A 147 0.95 -0.61 0.69
CA GLY A 147 0.07 -1.78 0.66
C GLY A 147 -1.26 -1.53 -0.05
N PHE A 148 -1.91 -0.39 0.23
CA PHE A 148 -3.16 0.02 -0.40
C PHE A 148 -3.01 0.31 -1.90
N LEU A 149 -1.90 0.94 -2.31
CA LEU A 149 -1.60 1.15 -3.73
C LEU A 149 -1.42 -0.17 -4.47
N PHE A 150 -0.66 -1.11 -3.91
CA PHE A 150 -0.46 -2.43 -4.52
C PHE A 150 -1.78 -3.20 -4.62
N LEU A 151 -2.60 -3.18 -3.57
CA LEU A 151 -3.93 -3.77 -3.58
C LEU A 151 -4.82 -3.16 -4.67
N GLY A 152 -4.75 -1.84 -4.85
CA GLY A 152 -5.47 -1.13 -5.89
C GLY A 152 -5.01 -1.51 -7.30
N ILE A 153 -3.69 -1.68 -7.51
CA ILE A 153 -3.12 -2.12 -8.80
C ILE A 153 -3.54 -3.58 -9.10
N VAL A 154 -3.55 -4.45 -8.10
CA VAL A 154 -4.05 -5.83 -8.23
C VAL A 154 -5.51 -5.83 -8.64
N GLU A 155 -6.38 -5.13 -7.91
CA GLU A 155 -7.81 -5.05 -8.25
C GLU A 155 -8.02 -4.46 -9.64
N TYR A 156 -7.34 -3.35 -9.97
CA TYR A 156 -7.43 -2.72 -11.28
C TYR A 156 -7.07 -3.69 -12.40
N THR A 157 -5.95 -4.40 -12.27
CA THR A 157 -5.46 -5.34 -13.28
C THR A 157 -6.40 -6.53 -13.45
N VAL A 158 -6.91 -7.08 -12.34
CA VAL A 158 -7.90 -8.16 -12.37
C VAL A 158 -9.16 -7.72 -13.10
N ARG A 159 -9.68 -6.52 -12.81
CA ARG A 159 -10.92 -6.01 -13.41
C ARG A 159 -10.80 -5.62 -14.87
N ILE A 160 -9.59 -5.29 -15.34
CA ILE A 160 -9.32 -5.06 -16.75
C ILE A 160 -9.08 -6.39 -17.48
N GLY A 161 -8.37 -7.34 -16.86
CA GLY A 161 -7.97 -8.60 -17.48
C GLY A 161 -9.04 -9.69 -17.49
N TRP A 162 -9.93 -9.73 -16.51
CA TRP A 162 -10.89 -10.83 -16.33
C TRP A 162 -12.33 -10.39 -16.62
N LYS A 163 -12.92 -10.97 -17.67
CA LYS A 163 -14.29 -10.65 -18.14
C LYS A 163 -15.42 -10.96 -17.14
N ARG A 164 -15.16 -11.76 -16.10
CA ARG A 164 -16.16 -12.14 -15.09
C ARG A 164 -16.35 -11.10 -14.00
N VAL A 165 -15.44 -10.13 -13.89
CA VAL A 165 -15.46 -9.11 -12.83
C VAL A 165 -15.97 -7.80 -13.44
N PRO A 166 -16.77 -6.99 -12.71
CA PRO A 166 -17.21 -5.70 -13.21
C PRO A 166 -16.04 -4.84 -13.69
N ALA A 167 -16.12 -4.32 -14.91
CA ALA A 167 -15.04 -3.51 -15.48
C ALA A 167 -14.84 -2.19 -14.71
N VAL A 168 -13.65 -1.60 -14.86
CA VAL A 168 -13.37 -0.25 -14.36
C VAL A 168 -14.06 0.77 -15.29
N PRO A 169 -14.91 1.68 -14.79
CA PRO A 169 -15.73 2.56 -15.63
C PRO A 169 -14.94 3.49 -16.56
N SER A 170 -13.75 3.90 -16.12
CA SER A 170 -12.85 4.76 -16.91
C SER A 170 -11.42 4.26 -16.73
N PRO A 171 -10.97 3.31 -17.56
CA PRO A 171 -9.60 2.83 -17.53
C PRO A 171 -8.61 3.98 -17.71
N VAL A 172 -7.44 3.86 -17.09
CA VAL A 172 -6.37 4.84 -17.21
C VAL A 172 -5.78 4.75 -18.62
N SER A 173 -5.94 5.81 -19.42
CA SER A 173 -5.45 5.85 -20.82
C SER A 173 -3.94 5.66 -20.95
N LEU A 174 -3.17 6.03 -19.91
CA LEU A 174 -1.72 5.84 -19.82
C LEU A 174 -1.30 4.38 -19.57
N ILE A 175 -2.21 3.52 -19.10
CA ILE A 175 -1.92 2.15 -18.71
C ILE A 175 -2.68 1.19 -19.62
N SER A 176 -1.98 0.67 -20.62
CA SER A 176 -2.46 -0.46 -21.41
C SER A 176 -2.23 -1.77 -20.64
N ILE A 177 -3.22 -2.65 -20.58
CA ILE A 177 -3.09 -3.99 -20.00
C ILE A 177 -3.61 -5.02 -21.02
N PRO A 178 -2.79 -6.01 -21.44
CA PRO A 178 -1.38 -6.19 -21.08
C PRO A 178 -0.48 -5.05 -21.57
N ALA A 179 0.44 -4.61 -20.72
CA ALA A 179 1.35 -3.51 -21.04
C ALA A 179 2.38 -3.92 -22.08
N SER A 180 2.86 -2.97 -22.90
CA SER A 180 4.08 -3.18 -23.69
C SER A 180 5.27 -3.45 -22.78
N ARG A 181 6.33 -4.11 -23.29
CA ARG A 181 7.53 -4.41 -22.48
C ARG A 181 8.12 -3.14 -21.85
N LYS A 182 8.20 -2.05 -22.61
CA LYS A 182 8.73 -0.76 -22.14
C LYS A 182 7.88 -0.17 -21.01
N GLN A 183 6.54 -0.15 -21.18
CA GLN A 183 5.63 0.31 -20.13
C GLN A 183 5.69 -0.58 -18.89
N ALA A 184 5.70 -1.90 -19.07
CA ALA A 184 5.77 -2.86 -17.97
C ALA A 184 7.05 -2.69 -17.14
N VAL A 185 8.22 -2.57 -17.80
CA VAL A 185 9.49 -2.29 -17.12
C VAL A 185 9.41 -0.95 -16.39
N SER A 186 8.89 0.09 -17.02
CA SER A 186 8.76 1.40 -16.39
C SER A 186 7.87 1.37 -15.14
N SER A 187 6.67 0.81 -15.23
CA SER A 187 5.75 0.68 -14.09
C SER A 187 6.33 -0.19 -12.97
N ALA A 188 6.97 -1.31 -13.32
CA ALA A 188 7.64 -2.20 -12.37
C ALA A 188 8.80 -1.50 -11.65
N THR A 189 9.65 -0.77 -12.38
CA THR A 189 10.77 -0.03 -11.79
C THR A 189 10.27 1.07 -10.87
N ILE A 190 9.26 1.86 -11.27
CA ILE A 190 8.69 2.92 -10.45
C ILE A 190 8.07 2.34 -9.16
N GLY A 191 7.25 1.31 -9.28
CA GLY A 191 6.64 0.65 -8.12
C GLY A 191 7.67 -0.02 -7.22
N GLY A 192 8.72 -0.62 -7.81
CA GLY A 192 9.85 -1.18 -7.09
C GLY A 192 10.63 -0.12 -6.31
N VAL A 193 10.91 1.04 -6.91
CA VAL A 193 11.65 2.13 -6.25
C VAL A 193 10.83 2.71 -5.10
N LEU A 194 9.52 2.93 -5.32
CA LEU A 194 8.62 3.38 -4.26
C LEU A 194 8.61 2.40 -3.08
N HIS A 195 8.46 1.10 -3.37
CA HIS A 195 8.48 0.05 -2.35
C HIS A 195 9.81 0.02 -1.61
N ALA A 196 10.94 0.02 -2.33
CA ALA A 196 12.27 0.00 -1.73
C ALA A 196 12.53 1.21 -0.83
N ALA A 197 12.15 2.41 -1.27
CA ALA A 197 12.35 3.63 -0.49
C ALA A 197 11.54 3.60 0.81
N VAL A 198 10.26 3.21 0.75
CA VAL A 198 9.40 3.12 1.94
C VAL A 198 9.87 2.01 2.88
N MET A 199 10.26 0.85 2.35
CA MET A 199 10.73 -0.27 3.15
C MET A 199 12.10 -0.01 3.76
N LEU A 200 13.01 0.68 3.07
CA LEU A 200 14.28 1.12 3.65
C LEU A 200 14.05 2.09 4.81
N TRP A 201 13.18 3.10 4.62
CA TRP A 201 12.80 4.00 5.70
C TRP A 201 12.19 3.23 6.89
N PHE A 202 11.33 2.25 6.61
CA PHE A 202 10.69 1.43 7.63
C PHE A 202 11.72 0.61 8.42
N SER A 203 12.67 -0.03 7.73
CA SER A 203 13.79 -0.77 8.33
C SER A 203 14.66 0.12 9.23
N LEU A 204 15.03 1.31 8.76
CA LEU A 204 15.81 2.27 9.53
C LEU A 204 15.06 2.76 10.78
N ARG A 205 13.75 3.01 10.65
CA ARG A 205 12.89 3.42 11.78
C ARG A 205 12.80 2.32 12.84
N LEU A 206 12.81 1.05 12.42
CA LEU A 206 12.81 -0.09 13.32
C LEU A 206 14.17 -0.36 13.97
N GLY A 207 15.21 0.39 13.59
CA GLY A 207 16.56 0.17 14.11
C GLY A 207 17.14 -1.17 13.66
N LEU A 208 16.65 -1.74 12.55
CA LEU A 208 17.19 -2.97 12.00
C LEU A 208 18.62 -2.70 11.52
N THR A 209 19.58 -3.24 12.27
CA THR A 209 21.00 -3.05 12.00
C THR A 209 21.67 -4.37 11.67
N PHE A 210 22.49 -4.34 10.63
CA PHE A 210 23.39 -5.45 10.34
C PHE A 210 24.70 -5.24 11.11
N SER A 211 25.08 -6.20 11.94
CA SER A 211 26.37 -6.22 12.64
C SER A 211 27.45 -6.91 11.79
N GLY A 212 28.68 -6.38 11.81
CA GLY A 212 29.87 -6.98 11.19
C GLY A 212 30.52 -6.13 10.10
N ASP A 213 31.73 -6.51 9.70
CA ASP A 213 32.62 -5.76 8.79
C ASP A 213 32.04 -5.53 7.39
N PHE A 214 31.04 -6.34 7.00
CA PHE A 214 30.36 -6.27 5.70
C PHE A 214 28.91 -5.78 5.79
N SER A 215 28.52 -5.13 6.88
CA SER A 215 27.16 -4.61 7.10
C SER A 215 26.64 -3.73 5.95
N TRP A 216 27.49 -2.92 5.33
CA TRP A 216 27.12 -2.08 4.19
C TRP A 216 26.67 -2.88 2.96
N LEU A 217 27.27 -4.05 2.69
CA LEU A 217 26.85 -4.95 1.62
C LEU A 217 25.45 -5.51 1.88
N LEU A 218 25.13 -5.79 3.14
CA LEU A 218 23.82 -6.29 3.54
C LEU A 218 22.74 -5.22 3.36
N TYR A 219 23.03 -3.94 3.64
CA TYR A 219 22.11 -2.84 3.33
C TYR A 219 21.86 -2.67 1.83
N ILE A 220 22.92 -2.74 1.01
CA ILE A 220 22.78 -2.68 -0.45
C ILE A 220 21.96 -3.86 -0.96
N SER A 221 22.30 -5.08 -0.53
CA SER A 221 21.58 -6.31 -0.86
C SER A 221 20.10 -6.22 -0.47
N SER A 222 19.80 -5.78 0.75
CA SER A 222 18.43 -5.66 1.24
C SER A 222 17.65 -4.60 0.46
N THR A 223 18.26 -3.45 0.15
CA THR A 223 17.60 -2.39 -0.64
C THR A 223 17.30 -2.85 -2.06
N LEU A 224 18.25 -3.52 -2.72
CA LEU A 224 18.04 -4.15 -4.03
C LEU A 224 16.98 -5.24 -3.95
N GLY A 225 16.98 -6.02 -2.87
CA GLY A 225 15.98 -7.03 -2.57
C GLY A 225 14.57 -6.47 -2.48
N MET A 226 14.38 -5.37 -1.74
CA MET A 226 13.10 -4.68 -1.64
C MET A 226 12.64 -4.14 -2.99
N TRP A 227 13.56 -3.64 -3.81
CA TRP A 227 13.25 -3.20 -5.16
C TRP A 227 12.76 -4.38 -6.03
N LEU A 228 13.50 -5.49 -6.04
CA LEU A 228 13.17 -6.69 -6.82
C LEU A 228 11.86 -7.33 -6.36
N LEU A 229 11.64 -7.42 -5.04
CA LEU A 229 10.43 -7.99 -4.44
C LEU A 229 9.16 -7.32 -4.94
N ALA A 230 9.21 -6.04 -5.26
CA ALA A 230 8.09 -5.30 -5.84
C ALA A 230 8.12 -5.27 -7.37
N ALA A 231 9.28 -4.99 -7.97
CA ALA A 231 9.41 -4.85 -9.42
C ALA A 231 9.03 -6.13 -10.16
N VAL A 232 9.46 -7.30 -9.68
CA VAL A 232 9.21 -8.58 -10.36
C VAL A 232 7.71 -8.93 -10.37
N PRO A 233 6.98 -8.97 -9.23
CA PRO A 233 5.55 -9.22 -9.23
C PRO A 233 4.75 -8.17 -10.03
N LEU A 234 5.11 -6.89 -9.96
CA LEU A 234 4.44 -5.85 -10.73
C LEU A 234 4.65 -6.04 -12.23
N TYR A 235 5.86 -6.38 -12.67
CA TYR A 235 6.14 -6.67 -14.07
C TYR A 235 5.27 -7.84 -14.56
N LEU A 236 5.25 -8.94 -13.79
CA LEU A 236 4.44 -10.13 -14.11
C LEU A 236 2.93 -9.81 -14.15
N LEU A 237 2.45 -8.97 -13.23
CA LEU A 237 1.06 -8.53 -13.17
C LEU A 237 0.68 -7.72 -14.41
N VAL A 238 1.40 -6.64 -14.72
CA VAL A 238 0.98 -5.73 -15.81
C VAL A 238 1.29 -6.25 -17.20
N ARG A 239 2.36 -7.06 -17.36
CA ARG A 239 2.77 -7.61 -18.65
C ARG A 239 2.09 -8.93 -18.97
N HIS A 240 1.95 -9.81 -17.98
CA HIS A 240 1.53 -11.19 -18.17
C HIS A 240 0.20 -11.51 -17.47
N LEU A 241 -0.42 -10.52 -16.82
CA LEU A 241 -1.65 -10.69 -16.06
C LEU A 241 -1.53 -11.77 -14.98
N VAL A 242 -0.33 -12.02 -14.44
CA VAL A 242 -0.10 -13.03 -13.39
C VAL A 242 -0.35 -12.35 -12.04
N VAL A 243 -1.45 -12.74 -11.40
CA VAL A 243 -2.06 -11.96 -10.30
C VAL A 243 -1.51 -12.37 -8.93
N THR A 244 -1.24 -13.66 -8.76
CA THR A 244 -0.96 -14.25 -7.45
C THR A 244 0.31 -13.71 -6.81
N PRO A 245 1.44 -13.50 -7.52
CA PRO A 245 2.65 -12.94 -6.92
C PRO A 245 2.45 -11.53 -6.39
N ALA A 246 1.76 -10.66 -7.13
CA ALA A 246 1.50 -9.29 -6.68
C ALA A 246 0.52 -9.25 -5.50
N THR A 247 -0.46 -10.16 -5.49
CA THR A 247 -1.38 -10.35 -4.36
C THR A 247 -0.65 -10.83 -3.11
N GLY A 248 0.23 -11.83 -3.26
CA GLY A 248 1.05 -12.36 -2.16
C GLY A 248 1.99 -11.29 -1.58
N LEU A 249 2.67 -10.52 -2.44
CA LEU A 249 3.47 -9.38 -2.00
C LEU A 249 2.61 -8.35 -1.23
N THR A 250 1.43 -8.01 -1.76
CA THR A 250 0.51 -7.07 -1.09
C THR A 250 0.15 -7.55 0.31
N ALA A 251 -0.19 -8.84 0.44
CA ALA A 251 -0.47 -9.45 1.73
C ALA A 251 0.74 -9.39 2.66
N PHE A 252 1.95 -9.69 2.18
CA PHE A 252 3.17 -9.57 2.98
C PHE A 252 3.40 -8.14 3.48
N ILE A 253 3.22 -7.13 2.63
CA ILE A 253 3.37 -5.71 3.03
C ILE A 253 2.40 -5.35 4.16
N LEU A 254 1.13 -5.74 4.02
CA LEU A 254 0.09 -5.44 5.02
C LEU A 254 0.30 -6.21 6.33
N LEU A 255 0.67 -7.50 6.25
CA LEU A 255 0.99 -8.32 7.43
C LEU A 255 2.25 -7.79 8.14
N ASN A 256 3.24 -7.35 7.37
CA ASN A 256 4.45 -6.75 7.92
C ASN A 256 4.12 -5.45 8.66
N ALA A 257 3.28 -4.57 8.10
CA ALA A 257 2.81 -3.37 8.80
C ALA A 257 1.92 -3.70 10.00
N GLN A 258 1.15 -4.78 9.96
CA GLN A 258 0.29 -5.24 11.06
C GLN A 258 1.09 -5.82 12.23
N ALA A 259 2.18 -6.54 11.95
CA ALA A 259 3.01 -7.19 12.97
C ALA A 259 3.57 -6.18 13.99
N GLU A 260 3.75 -4.94 13.54
CA GLU A 260 4.10 -3.83 14.42
C GLU A 260 3.09 -3.62 15.53
N PHE A 261 1.81 -3.95 15.39
CA PHE A 261 0.84 -3.78 16.47
C PHE A 261 1.13 -4.68 17.68
N THR A 262 1.76 -5.83 17.49
CA THR A 262 1.89 -6.84 18.54
C THR A 262 3.28 -6.98 19.14
N ALA A 263 4.31 -6.25 18.65
CA ALA A 263 5.69 -6.26 19.15
C ALA A 263 6.12 -7.63 19.72
N SER A 264 6.27 -8.62 18.84
CA SER A 264 6.74 -9.97 19.21
C SER A 264 8.28 -10.01 19.27
N PRO A 265 8.89 -10.83 20.13
CA PRO A 265 10.33 -11.11 20.07
C PRO A 265 10.75 -11.79 18.76
N GLU A 266 9.81 -12.45 18.08
CA GLU A 266 9.99 -12.85 16.69
C GLU A 266 9.73 -11.64 15.81
N ASP A 267 10.81 -11.08 15.26
CA ASP A 267 10.73 -9.92 14.39
C ASP A 267 10.56 -10.35 12.91
N PRO A 268 9.33 -10.38 12.35
CA PRO A 268 9.12 -10.71 10.95
C PRO A 268 9.79 -9.70 10.00
N HIS A 269 10.08 -8.49 10.48
CA HIS A 269 10.76 -7.47 9.69
C HIS A 269 12.18 -7.93 9.35
N THR A 270 12.93 -8.46 10.31
CA THR A 270 14.29 -9.00 10.08
C THR A 270 14.32 -10.06 8.97
N LEU A 271 13.36 -10.98 8.94
CA LEU A 271 13.25 -11.97 7.86
C LEU A 271 12.91 -11.30 6.53
N TYR A 272 11.94 -10.38 6.52
CA TYR A 272 11.54 -9.67 5.31
C TYR A 272 12.71 -8.93 4.66
N PHE A 273 13.54 -8.25 5.47
CA PHE A 273 14.69 -7.48 5.02
C PHE A 273 15.92 -8.33 4.72
N GLY A 274 16.29 -9.24 5.63
CA GLY A 274 17.52 -10.04 5.54
C GLY A 274 17.39 -11.28 4.63
N ALA A 275 16.20 -11.85 4.50
CA ALA A 275 15.93 -13.05 3.71
C ALA A 275 14.98 -12.81 2.54
N TRP A 276 15.00 -11.60 1.98
CA TRP A 276 14.15 -11.16 0.86
C TRP A 276 14.14 -12.13 -0.34
N PHE A 277 15.24 -12.83 -0.59
CA PHE A 277 15.37 -13.79 -1.69
C PHE A 277 14.50 -15.03 -1.49
N LEU A 278 14.20 -15.44 -0.24
CA LEU A 278 13.27 -16.52 0.06
C LEU A 278 11.84 -16.11 -0.33
N TYR A 279 11.43 -14.90 0.07
CA TYR A 279 10.14 -14.35 -0.31
C TYR A 279 10.02 -14.23 -1.83
N LEU A 280 11.05 -13.71 -2.51
CA LEU A 280 11.06 -13.62 -3.97
C LEU A 280 10.96 -15.01 -4.61
N GLY A 281 11.69 -16.00 -4.10
CA GLY A 281 11.61 -17.39 -4.54
C GLY A 281 10.20 -17.96 -4.45
N ILE A 282 9.52 -17.76 -3.31
CA ILE A 282 8.12 -18.16 -3.12
C ILE A 282 7.21 -17.50 -4.16
N LEU A 283 7.34 -16.18 -4.35
CA LEU A 283 6.54 -15.44 -5.33
C LEU A 283 6.77 -15.95 -6.76
N LEU A 284 8.00 -16.32 -7.12
CA LEU A 284 8.34 -16.89 -8.42
C LEU A 284 7.79 -18.31 -8.61
N ILE A 285 7.83 -19.15 -7.59
CA ILE A 285 7.23 -20.50 -7.63
C ILE A 285 5.72 -20.38 -7.88
N VAL A 286 5.06 -19.51 -7.11
CA VAL A 286 3.62 -19.26 -7.27
C VAL A 286 3.29 -18.67 -8.65
N ALA A 287 4.15 -17.79 -9.19
CA ALA A 287 4.02 -17.32 -10.57
C ALA A 287 4.10 -18.46 -11.59
N GLY A 288 5.08 -19.37 -11.43
CA GLY A 288 5.25 -20.54 -12.28
C GLY A 288 4.03 -21.47 -12.26
N ILE A 289 3.46 -21.70 -11.07
CA ILE A 289 2.22 -22.48 -10.91
C ILE A 289 1.06 -21.80 -11.66
N GLU A 290 0.84 -20.50 -11.45
CA GLU A 290 -0.25 -19.78 -12.12
C GLU A 290 -0.11 -19.82 -13.65
N ILE A 291 1.10 -19.62 -14.17
CA ILE A 291 1.39 -19.69 -15.62
C ILE A 291 1.13 -21.12 -16.14
N GLY A 292 1.62 -22.14 -15.44
CA GLY A 292 1.45 -23.54 -15.83
C GLY A 292 -0.04 -23.94 -15.89
N LEU A 293 -0.82 -23.57 -14.86
CA LEU A 293 -2.26 -23.84 -14.83
C LEU A 293 -3.00 -23.17 -16.00
N ARG A 294 -2.64 -21.93 -16.35
CA ARG A 294 -3.24 -21.24 -17.50
C ARG A 294 -2.94 -21.96 -18.82
N GLN A 295 -1.72 -22.44 -19.01
CA GLN A 295 -1.33 -23.18 -20.22
C GLN A 295 -2.07 -24.51 -20.34
N LEU A 296 -2.25 -25.22 -19.22
CA LEU A 296 -3.01 -26.47 -19.18
C LEU A 296 -4.48 -26.25 -19.56
N GLN A 297 -5.12 -25.20 -19.02
CA GLN A 297 -6.51 -24.86 -19.36
C GLN A 297 -6.69 -24.54 -20.85
N VAL A 298 -5.75 -23.83 -21.46
CA VAL A 298 -5.78 -23.53 -22.90
C VAL A 298 -5.65 -24.82 -23.71
N THR A 299 -4.69 -25.68 -23.37
CA THR A 299 -4.49 -26.97 -24.04
C THR A 299 -5.72 -27.88 -23.93
N GLN A 300 -6.36 -27.94 -22.76
CA GLN A 300 -7.59 -28.72 -22.55
C GLN A 300 -8.76 -28.19 -23.40
N ARG A 301 -8.94 -26.87 -23.48
CA ARG A 301 -9.99 -26.28 -24.34
C ARG A 301 -9.78 -26.59 -25.81
N LEU A 302 -8.53 -26.54 -26.28
CA LEU A 302 -8.21 -26.88 -27.67
C LEU A 302 -8.51 -28.36 -27.97
N ARG A 303 -8.17 -29.28 -27.05
CA ARG A 303 -8.50 -30.71 -27.20
C ARG A 303 -9.99 -31.01 -27.21
N LEU A 304 -10.82 -30.21 -26.53
CA LEU A 304 -12.28 -30.38 -26.53
C LEU A 304 -12.95 -29.84 -27.80
N MET A 305 -12.21 -29.08 -28.63
CA MET A 305 -12.71 -28.49 -29.88
C MET A 305 -12.27 -29.28 -31.13
N THR A 306 -11.38 -30.25 -30.98
CA THR A 306 -10.89 -31.17 -32.02
C THR A 306 -11.52 -32.54 -31.86
#